data_AF-A0A9R1J6A1-F1
#
_entry.id   AF-A0A9R1J6A1-F1
#
_cell.length_a   1.000
_cell.length_b   1.000
_cell.length_c   1.000
_cell.angle_alpha   90.00
_cell.angle_beta   90.00
_cell.angle_gamma   90.00
#
_symmetry.space_group_name_H-M   'P 1'
#
loop_
_entity.id
_entity.type
_entity.pdbx_description
1 polymer ?
#
loop_
_entity_poly.entity_id
_entity_poly.type
_entity_poly.pdbx_seq_one_letter_code
_entity_poly.pdbx_strand_id
1 'polypeptide(L)'
;MSSLATARSSNAPLLLLFLLLIFVSLLHICVGDYLDDASAPAPTPATATPSPFSFSFDFSNASTYRLEDLRFEGDATMHGDLVDLTCNTFGKNPKFCTGRVSYGHPVPFYDNVTGEVASFQARFTFAILIDDYTMNYKGDGMTFFLGCYPSTMPLNSGGGNLGIMPDGDGKSRTAFGNDRFIAVEFDTFNNSWDPNTTYDHIGIDISSVMDSVNTTVLDSFSLNGSMTATVTFDNTTRMLVANLHFDDHTYIAPVQIMT
;
A
#
# COMPACT_ATOMS: atom_id res chain seq x y z
N MET A 1 -6.45 23.83 -47.09
CA MET A 1 -5.72 23.64 -45.83
C MET A 1 -6.59 22.79 -44.93
N SER A 2 -6.33 21.48 -44.92
CA SER A 2 -7.09 20.47 -44.19
C SER A 2 -6.63 20.37 -42.75
N SER A 3 -7.55 20.58 -41.81
CA SER A 3 -7.37 20.30 -40.38
C SER A 3 -7.62 18.82 -40.14
N LEU A 4 -6.62 18.08 -39.66
CA LEU A 4 -6.81 16.76 -39.06
C LEU A 4 -7.17 16.96 -37.58
N ALA A 5 -8.39 16.59 -37.20
CA ALA A 5 -8.77 16.35 -35.82
C ALA A 5 -8.29 14.95 -35.43
N THR A 6 -7.33 14.87 -34.50
CA THR A 6 -6.93 13.61 -33.86
C THR A 6 -7.89 13.34 -32.71
N ALA A 7 -8.77 12.35 -32.86
CA ALA A 7 -9.59 11.86 -31.76
C ALA A 7 -8.71 11.10 -30.76
N ARG A 8 -8.53 11.65 -29.56
CA ARG A 8 -8.09 10.86 -28.40
C ARG A 8 -9.28 10.03 -27.95
N SER A 9 -9.23 8.72 -28.21
CA SER A 9 -10.08 7.76 -27.50
C SER A 9 -9.64 7.79 -26.03
N SER A 10 -10.52 8.22 -25.13
CA SER A 10 -10.26 8.09 -23.69
C SER A 10 -10.56 6.65 -23.29
N ASN A 11 -9.53 5.92 -22.88
CA ASN A 11 -9.67 4.58 -22.30
C ASN A 11 -10.08 4.62 -20.81
N ALA A 12 -10.39 5.81 -20.29
CA ALA A 12 -10.81 6.03 -18.89
C ALA A 12 -11.96 5.11 -18.42
N PRO A 13 -13.04 4.87 -19.19
CA PRO A 13 -14.13 4.00 -18.72
C PRO A 13 -13.74 2.51 -18.70
N LEU A 14 -12.81 2.07 -19.54
CA LEU A 14 -12.31 0.68 -19.54
C LEU A 14 -11.31 0.44 -18.39
N LEU A 15 -10.48 1.43 -18.07
CA LEU A 15 -9.54 1.37 -16.94
C LEU A 15 -10.30 1.36 -15.61
N LEU A 16 -11.34 2.18 -15.46
CA LEU A 16 -12.18 2.23 -14.27
C LEU A 16 -12.94 0.92 -14.04
N LEU A 17 -13.43 0.28 -15.11
CA LEU A 17 -14.10 -1.02 -15.03
C LEU A 17 -13.12 -2.16 -14.67
N PHE A 18 -11.88 -2.08 -15.16
CA PHE A 18 -10.82 -3.05 -14.85
C PHE A 18 -10.35 -2.92 -13.39
N LEU A 19 -10.16 -1.69 -12.89
CA LEU A 19 -9.84 -1.42 -11.48
C LEU A 19 -10.97 -1.85 -10.53
N LEU A 20 -12.24 -1.65 -10.93
CA LEU A 20 -13.40 -2.13 -10.18
C LEU A 20 -13.42 -3.67 -10.08
N LEU A 21 -13.17 -4.38 -11.19
CA LEU A 21 -13.10 -5.84 -11.20
C LEU A 21 -11.93 -6.37 -10.37
N ILE A 22 -10.80 -5.66 -10.37
CA ILE A 22 -9.64 -6.02 -9.55
C ILE A 22 -9.94 -5.79 -8.06
N PHE A 23 -10.49 -4.64 -7.66
CA PHE A 23 -10.88 -4.40 -6.27
C PHE A 23 -11.90 -5.44 -5.76
N VAL A 24 -12.91 -5.77 -6.57
CA VAL A 24 -13.94 -6.76 -6.21
C VAL A 24 -13.37 -8.18 -6.14
N SER A 25 -12.47 -8.55 -7.06
CA SER A 25 -11.81 -9.87 -7.03
C SER A 25 -10.78 -10.01 -5.92
N LEU A 26 -10.05 -8.94 -5.58
CA LEU A 26 -9.17 -8.90 -4.40
C LEU A 26 -9.96 -9.23 -3.14
N LEU A 27 -11.10 -8.56 -2.97
CA LEU A 27 -12.03 -8.74 -1.85
C LEU A 27 -12.57 -10.16 -1.77
N HIS A 28 -13.02 -10.73 -2.90
CA HIS A 28 -13.63 -12.07 -2.91
C HIS A 28 -12.66 -13.17 -2.51
N ILE A 29 -11.39 -13.13 -2.96
CA ILE A 29 -10.45 -14.22 -2.65
C ILE A 29 -9.65 -14.02 -1.35
N CYS A 30 -9.64 -12.83 -0.76
CA CYS A 30 -9.18 -12.68 0.64
C CYS A 30 -10.19 -13.24 1.67
N VAL A 31 -11.45 -13.48 1.28
CA VAL A 31 -12.52 -13.96 2.18
C VAL A 31 -12.64 -15.50 2.20
N GLY A 32 -12.01 -16.22 1.26
CA GLY A 32 -11.79 -17.68 1.30
C GLY A 32 -12.96 -18.56 1.77
N ASP A 33 -13.79 -19.00 0.81
CA ASP A 33 -14.76 -20.12 0.83
C ASP A 33 -14.86 -20.96 2.14
N TYR A 34 -15.70 -20.51 3.08
CA TYR A 34 -16.32 -21.41 4.06
C TYR A 34 -17.53 -22.09 3.41
N LEU A 35 -17.31 -23.22 2.73
CA LEU A 35 -18.39 -24.13 2.36
C LEU A 35 -18.73 -25.01 3.57
N ASP A 36 -19.61 -24.52 4.44
CA ASP A 36 -20.23 -25.36 5.47
C ASP A 36 -21.42 -26.13 4.90
N ASP A 37 -21.46 -27.40 5.31
CA ASP A 37 -22.38 -28.47 4.93
C ASP A 37 -23.86 -28.10 5.14
N ALA A 38 -24.69 -28.48 4.18
CA ALA A 38 -26.09 -28.08 4.08
C ALA A 38 -26.97 -28.78 5.15
N SER A 39 -27.24 -28.09 6.25
CA SER A 39 -28.36 -28.43 7.15
C SER A 39 -29.60 -27.57 6.84
N ALA A 40 -30.77 -28.21 6.97
CA ALA A 40 -32.12 -27.74 6.60
C ALA A 40 -32.48 -26.30 7.03
N PRO A 41 -33.40 -25.61 6.32
CA PRO A 41 -33.68 -24.20 6.57
C PRO A 41 -34.43 -24.00 7.89
N ALA A 42 -33.79 -23.28 8.81
CA ALA A 42 -34.41 -22.71 10.00
C ALA A 42 -35.36 -21.55 9.61
N PRO A 43 -36.39 -21.25 10.44
CA PRO A 43 -37.35 -20.18 10.14
C PRO A 43 -36.66 -18.83 9.95
N THR A 44 -37.09 -18.11 8.92
CA THR A 44 -36.55 -16.81 8.48
C THR A 44 -36.50 -15.83 9.65
N PRO A 45 -35.32 -15.42 10.14
CA PRO A 45 -35.21 -14.33 11.09
C PRO A 45 -35.67 -13.05 10.40
N ALA A 46 -36.37 -12.18 11.13
CA ALA A 46 -36.67 -10.83 10.69
C ALA A 46 -35.38 -10.18 10.16
N THR A 47 -35.45 -9.59 8.96
CA THR A 47 -34.34 -8.95 8.26
C THR A 47 -33.77 -7.83 9.15
N ALA A 48 -32.77 -8.18 9.97
CA ALA A 48 -32.01 -7.20 10.72
C ALA A 48 -31.23 -6.39 9.69
N THR A 49 -31.43 -5.07 9.68
CA THR A 49 -30.59 -4.17 8.91
C THR A 49 -29.13 -4.43 9.31
N PRO A 50 -28.23 -4.77 8.38
CA PRO A 50 -26.83 -4.97 8.71
C PRO A 50 -26.30 -3.71 9.38
N SER A 51 -25.62 -3.88 10.51
CA SER A 51 -25.02 -2.74 11.21
C SER A 51 -23.88 -2.21 10.35
N PRO A 52 -23.79 -0.88 10.12
CA PRO A 52 -22.67 -0.32 9.39
C PRO A 52 -21.37 -0.69 10.13
N PHE A 53 -20.41 -1.28 9.41
CA PHE A 53 -19.09 -1.56 9.97
C PHE A 53 -18.24 -0.28 9.92
N SER A 54 -17.56 0.02 11.01
CA SER A 54 -16.66 1.18 11.12
C SER A 54 -15.47 0.79 11.99
N PHE A 55 -14.32 1.34 11.66
CA PHE A 55 -13.07 1.13 12.38
C PHE A 55 -12.32 2.45 12.48
N SER A 56 -11.55 2.60 13.56
CA SER A 56 -10.67 3.73 13.79
C SER A 56 -9.50 3.27 14.64
N PHE A 57 -8.29 3.62 14.23
CA PHE A 57 -7.06 3.24 14.90
C PHE A 57 -6.18 4.47 15.05
N ASP A 58 -5.59 4.63 16.23
CA ASP A 58 -4.61 5.67 16.50
C ASP A 58 -3.34 5.01 17.05
N PHE A 59 -2.25 5.13 16.30
CA PHE A 59 -0.92 4.63 16.67
C PHE A 59 0.06 5.75 17.02
N SER A 60 -0.42 7.00 17.11
CA SER A 60 0.44 8.17 17.37
C SER A 60 0.95 8.24 18.81
N ASN A 61 0.33 7.49 19.72
CA ASN A 61 0.69 7.47 21.13
C ASN A 61 0.69 6.03 21.66
N ALA A 62 1.74 5.61 22.37
CA ALA A 62 1.82 4.26 22.93
C ALA A 62 0.70 3.91 23.93
N SER A 63 -0.09 4.89 24.40
CA SER A 63 -1.27 4.67 25.24
C SER A 63 -2.57 4.38 24.46
N THR A 64 -2.61 4.60 23.14
CA THR A 64 -3.83 4.39 22.31
C THR A 64 -3.91 3.01 21.69
N TYR A 65 -2.84 2.20 21.76
CA TYR A 65 -2.78 0.83 21.24
C TYR A 65 -1.98 -0.08 22.18
N ARG A 66 -2.14 -1.39 22.03
CA ARG A 66 -1.26 -2.36 22.70
C ARG A 66 -0.23 -2.84 21.69
N LEU A 67 1.02 -3.02 22.13
CA LEU A 67 2.08 -3.49 21.22
C LEU A 67 1.74 -4.84 20.56
N GLU A 68 0.98 -5.69 21.23
CA GLU A 68 0.47 -6.96 20.70
C GLU A 68 -0.57 -6.81 19.57
N ASP A 69 -1.15 -5.63 19.40
CA ASP A 69 -2.03 -5.32 18.28
C ASP A 69 -1.23 -5.05 17.00
N LEU A 70 0.10 -4.91 17.10
CA LEU A 70 1.01 -4.74 15.98
C LEU A 70 1.82 -6.01 15.77
N ARG A 71 1.95 -6.40 14.51
CA ARG A 71 2.80 -7.50 14.08
C ARG A 71 4.04 -6.94 13.40
N PHE A 72 5.20 -7.25 13.95
CA PHE A 72 6.51 -6.90 13.41
C PHE A 72 7.08 -8.12 12.68
N GLU A 73 7.56 -7.92 11.45
CA GLU A 73 8.16 -8.96 10.61
C GLU A 73 9.46 -8.45 9.99
N GLY A 74 10.36 -9.38 9.67
CA GLY A 74 11.68 -9.05 9.15
C GLY A 74 12.51 -8.28 10.19
N ASP A 75 13.17 -7.21 9.74
CA ASP A 75 14.02 -6.36 10.58
C ASP A 75 13.25 -5.26 11.32
N ALA A 76 11.92 -5.18 11.16
CA ALA A 76 11.14 -4.11 11.77
C ALA A 76 11.12 -4.23 13.30
N THR A 77 11.37 -3.12 13.99
CA THR A 77 11.41 -3.09 15.45
C THR A 77 10.90 -1.76 16.00
N MET A 78 10.33 -1.81 17.20
CA MET A 78 10.08 -0.59 17.99
C MET A 78 11.40 0.03 18.44
N HIS A 79 11.49 1.35 18.35
CA HIS A 79 12.61 2.14 18.85
C HIS A 79 12.09 3.42 19.52
N GLY A 80 11.89 3.34 20.84
CA GLY A 80 11.24 4.41 21.59
C GLY A 80 9.80 4.61 21.11
N ASP A 81 9.46 5.84 20.72
CA ASP A 81 8.15 6.20 20.18
C ASP A 81 8.04 6.04 18.66
N LEU A 82 9.10 5.53 18.01
CA LEU A 82 9.17 5.30 16.56
C LEU A 82 9.23 3.81 16.24
N VAL A 83 8.98 3.51 14.97
CA VAL A 83 9.18 2.19 14.37
C VAL A 83 10.30 2.30 13.34
N ASP A 84 11.35 1.53 13.55
CA ASP A 84 12.38 1.32 12.54
C ASP A 84 11.89 0.17 11.63
N LEU A 85 11.48 0.48 10.39
CA LEU A 85 11.03 -0.53 9.42
C LEU A 85 12.20 -1.32 8.83
N THR A 86 13.35 -0.68 8.71
CA THR A 86 14.61 -1.27 8.26
C THR A 86 15.64 -1.14 9.37
N CYS A 87 16.78 -1.83 9.25
CA CYS A 87 17.80 -1.78 10.28
C CYS A 87 18.27 -0.34 10.53
N ASN A 88 18.28 0.06 11.79
CA ASN A 88 18.89 1.33 12.20
C ASN A 88 20.42 1.22 12.16
N THR A 89 21.02 1.76 11.11
CA THR A 89 22.46 1.68 10.88
C THR A 89 23.11 3.06 10.86
N PHE A 90 22.95 3.87 11.92
CA PHE A 90 23.74 5.09 12.10
C PHE A 90 25.25 4.79 11.89
N GLY A 91 25.81 5.25 10.76
CA GLY A 91 27.20 5.00 10.36
C GLY A 91 27.55 3.55 9.97
N LYS A 92 26.58 2.67 9.72
CA LYS A 92 26.80 1.29 9.25
C LYS A 92 26.09 1.06 7.91
N ASN A 93 26.43 -0.04 7.25
CA ASN A 93 25.90 -0.41 5.93
C ASN A 93 24.45 -0.95 6.05
N PRO A 94 23.42 -0.24 5.53
CA PRO A 94 22.00 -0.63 5.66
C PRO A 94 21.56 -1.78 4.72
N LYS A 95 22.51 -2.45 4.06
CA LYS A 95 22.20 -3.43 3.01
C LYS A 95 21.37 -4.60 3.51
N PHE A 96 20.44 -5.02 2.65
CA PHE A 96 19.63 -6.24 2.79
C PHE A 96 18.67 -6.24 3.99
N CYS A 97 18.38 -5.07 4.55
CA CYS A 97 17.38 -4.95 5.59
C CYS A 97 15.99 -4.85 4.99
N THR A 98 15.06 -5.63 5.51
CA THR A 98 13.67 -5.59 5.07
C THR A 98 12.79 -5.92 6.25
N GLY A 99 11.87 -5.03 6.57
CA GLY A 99 10.92 -5.23 7.65
C GLY A 99 9.56 -4.65 7.31
N ARG A 100 8.56 -5.11 8.07
CA ARG A 100 7.17 -4.76 7.88
C ARG A 100 6.47 -4.68 9.23
N VAL A 101 5.59 -3.69 9.38
CA VAL A 101 4.66 -3.63 10.51
C VAL A 101 3.23 -3.59 9.99
N SER A 102 2.36 -4.39 10.57
CA SER A 102 0.94 -4.44 10.24
C SER A 102 0.08 -4.50 11.49
N TYR A 103 -1.17 -4.05 11.40
CA TYR A 103 -2.17 -4.32 12.43
C TYR A 103 -2.50 -5.81 12.48
N GLY A 104 -2.46 -6.41 13.67
CA GLY A 104 -2.51 -7.85 13.90
C GLY A 104 -3.92 -8.46 13.89
N HIS A 105 -4.96 -7.63 13.81
CA HIS A 105 -6.37 -8.05 13.83
C HIS A 105 -7.06 -7.80 12.48
N PRO A 106 -8.11 -8.57 12.14
CA PRO A 106 -8.83 -8.36 10.89
C PRO A 106 -9.55 -7.00 10.91
N VAL A 107 -9.44 -6.27 9.80
CA VAL A 107 -10.17 -5.02 9.57
C VAL A 107 -11.24 -5.28 8.52
N PRO A 108 -12.54 -5.10 8.82
CA PRO A 108 -13.59 -5.32 7.84
C PRO A 108 -13.56 -4.20 6.81
N PHE A 109 -13.11 -4.49 5.59
CA PHE A 109 -13.19 -3.56 4.45
C PHE A 109 -14.37 -3.84 3.52
N TYR A 110 -15.03 -4.99 3.69
CA TYR A 110 -16.10 -5.47 2.83
C TYR A 110 -17.15 -6.23 3.62
N ASP A 111 -18.41 -5.94 3.31
CA ASP A 111 -19.55 -6.72 3.73
C ASP A 111 -20.07 -7.54 2.54
N ASN A 112 -19.98 -8.87 2.65
CA ASN A 112 -20.42 -9.79 1.59
C ASN A 112 -21.95 -9.92 1.51
N VAL A 113 -22.70 -9.51 2.53
CA VAL A 113 -24.17 -9.54 2.55
C VAL A 113 -24.72 -8.34 1.79
N THR A 114 -24.15 -7.16 2.02
CA THR A 114 -24.61 -5.90 1.40
C THR A 114 -23.87 -5.54 0.12
N GLY A 115 -22.66 -6.07 -0.06
CA GLY A 115 -21.73 -5.63 -1.09
C GLY A 115 -21.05 -4.29 -0.79
N GLU A 116 -21.21 -3.75 0.42
CA GLU A 116 -20.61 -2.48 0.83
C GLU A 116 -19.10 -2.61 1.05
N VAL A 117 -18.36 -1.60 0.59
CA VAL A 117 -16.91 -1.47 0.83
C VAL A 117 -16.68 -0.27 1.73
N ALA A 118 -15.79 -0.35 2.71
CA ALA A 118 -15.47 0.81 3.54
C ALA A 118 -14.74 1.90 2.73
N SER A 119 -15.15 3.14 2.91
CA SER A 119 -14.26 4.29 2.68
C SER A 119 -13.29 4.38 3.86
N PHE A 120 -12.04 4.77 3.60
CA PHE A 120 -11.05 4.94 4.66
C PHE A 120 -10.16 6.16 4.44
N GLN A 121 -9.54 6.59 5.53
CA GLN A 121 -8.44 7.53 5.52
C GLN A 121 -7.35 7.01 6.46
N ALA A 122 -6.11 6.97 5.99
CA ALA A 122 -4.93 6.72 6.78
C ALA A 122 -4.01 7.93 6.67
N ARG A 123 -3.50 8.42 7.80
CA ARG A 123 -2.50 9.50 7.85
C ARG A 123 -1.35 9.07 8.72
N PHE A 124 -0.14 9.18 8.21
CA PHE A 124 1.07 8.75 8.90
C PHE A 124 2.24 9.67 8.54
N THR A 125 3.18 9.77 9.47
CA THR A 125 4.44 10.48 9.28
C THR A 125 5.56 9.45 9.31
N PHE A 126 6.52 9.59 8.41
CA PHE A 126 7.65 8.70 8.27
C PHE A 126 8.89 9.50 7.88
N ALA A 127 10.06 8.91 8.05
CA ALA A 127 11.30 9.51 7.60
C ALA A 127 12.12 8.50 6.80
N ILE A 128 12.68 8.98 5.68
CA ILE A 128 13.72 8.26 4.94
C ILE A 128 14.98 9.08 5.12
N LEU A 129 16.05 8.48 5.65
CA LEU A 129 17.28 9.20 5.96
C LEU A 129 18.39 8.73 5.02
N ILE A 130 18.73 9.60 4.07
CA ILE A 130 19.86 9.40 3.15
C ILE A 130 20.88 10.50 3.45
N ASP A 131 22.09 10.11 3.82
CA ASP A 131 23.20 11.01 4.09
C ASP A 131 24.36 10.80 3.10
N ASP A 132 25.37 11.68 3.16
CA ASP A 132 26.53 11.62 2.25
C ASP A 132 27.27 10.27 2.31
N TYR A 133 27.22 9.56 3.43
CA TYR A 133 27.85 8.25 3.60
C TYR A 133 26.98 7.10 3.06
N THR A 134 25.65 7.26 3.08
CA THR A 134 24.68 6.25 2.64
C THR A 134 24.13 6.47 1.24
N MET A 135 24.45 7.58 0.57
CA MET A 135 23.93 7.93 -0.77
C MET A 135 24.18 6.83 -1.83
N ASN A 136 25.33 6.13 -1.77
CA ASN A 136 25.64 5.01 -2.68
C ASN A 136 24.92 3.69 -2.33
N TYR A 137 24.23 3.67 -1.19
CA TYR A 137 23.46 2.55 -0.66
C TYR A 137 21.99 2.92 -0.47
N LYS A 138 21.53 4.00 -1.11
CA LYS A 138 20.13 4.40 -1.15
C LYS A 138 19.27 3.26 -1.70
N GLY A 139 18.07 3.16 -1.17
CA GLY A 139 17.08 2.19 -1.59
C GLY A 139 16.65 1.26 -0.45
N ASP A 140 15.54 0.54 -0.61
CA ASP A 140 14.73 0.54 -1.84
C ASP A 140 13.51 1.47 -1.73
N GLY A 141 12.85 1.56 -0.57
CA GLY A 141 11.76 2.52 -0.37
C GLY A 141 10.89 2.15 0.82
N MET A 142 9.65 2.66 0.83
CA MET A 142 8.63 2.34 1.83
C MET A 142 7.26 2.23 1.18
N THR A 143 6.37 1.39 1.73
CA THR A 143 4.97 1.30 1.27
C THR A 143 3.99 1.40 2.42
N PHE A 144 2.87 2.10 2.21
CA PHE A 144 1.63 1.83 2.93
C PHE A 144 0.85 0.77 2.15
N PHE A 145 0.40 -0.30 2.81
CA PHE A 145 -0.27 -1.40 2.12
C PHE A 145 -1.55 -1.88 2.84
N LEU A 146 -2.46 -2.40 2.03
CA LEU A 146 -3.59 -3.24 2.45
C LEU A 146 -3.34 -4.64 1.90
N GLY A 147 -3.39 -5.67 2.75
CA GLY A 147 -3.23 -7.07 2.36
C GLY A 147 -4.38 -7.94 2.89
N CYS A 148 -4.45 -9.18 2.42
CA CYS A 148 -5.39 -10.16 2.97
C CYS A 148 -5.07 -10.46 4.45
N TYR A 149 -6.09 -10.85 5.22
CA TYR A 149 -5.94 -11.32 6.60
C TYR A 149 -6.07 -12.86 6.67
N PRO A 150 -5.19 -13.57 7.41
CA PRO A 150 -4.00 -13.07 8.08
C PRO A 150 -2.91 -12.69 7.06
N SER A 151 -2.27 -11.55 7.27
CA SER A 151 -1.15 -11.12 6.42
C SER A 151 0.16 -11.70 6.94
N THR A 152 1.04 -12.12 6.03
CA THR A 152 2.40 -12.56 6.33
C THR A 152 3.39 -11.90 5.36
N MET A 153 4.58 -11.54 5.83
CA MET A 153 5.61 -10.99 4.95
C MET A 153 6.00 -12.07 3.94
N PRO A 154 5.91 -11.80 2.61
CA PRO A 154 6.27 -12.80 1.63
C PRO A 154 7.75 -13.18 1.72
N LEU A 155 8.08 -14.43 1.41
CA LEU A 155 9.48 -14.87 1.38
C LEU A 155 10.23 -14.13 0.27
N ASN A 156 11.49 -13.77 0.55
CA ASN A 156 12.38 -13.08 -0.40
C ASN A 156 11.77 -11.77 -0.95
N SER A 157 11.00 -11.05 -0.15
CA SER A 157 10.38 -9.78 -0.54
C SER A 157 11.27 -8.56 -0.32
N GLY A 158 12.59 -8.73 -0.25
CA GLY A 158 13.53 -7.63 -0.02
C GLY A 158 13.79 -6.79 -1.27
N GLY A 159 14.51 -5.69 -1.12
CA GLY A 159 14.85 -4.81 -2.23
C GLY A 159 13.63 -4.10 -2.83
N GLY A 160 13.64 -3.91 -4.16
CA GLY A 160 12.53 -3.33 -4.93
C GLY A 160 11.18 -4.07 -4.83
N ASN A 161 11.09 -5.18 -4.10
CA ASN A 161 9.81 -5.81 -3.74
C ASN A 161 9.15 -5.19 -2.49
N LEU A 162 9.84 -4.25 -1.82
CA LEU A 162 9.36 -3.39 -0.75
C LEU A 162 8.73 -4.11 0.45
N GLY A 163 9.06 -5.38 0.69
CA GLY A 163 8.51 -6.17 1.79
C GLY A 163 7.09 -6.70 1.55
N ILE A 164 6.51 -6.51 0.36
CA ILE A 164 5.09 -6.78 0.08
C ILE A 164 4.84 -7.71 -1.11
N MET A 165 5.81 -7.87 -2.01
CA MET A 165 5.71 -8.81 -3.14
C MET A 165 6.72 -9.96 -2.94
N PRO A 166 6.33 -11.23 -3.10
CA PRO A 166 7.32 -12.30 -3.16
C PRO A 166 8.22 -12.10 -4.38
N ASP A 167 9.51 -12.41 -4.25
CA ASP A 167 10.36 -12.59 -5.43
C ASP A 167 9.67 -13.64 -6.32
N GLY A 168 9.16 -13.19 -7.46
CA GLY A 168 8.71 -14.10 -8.49
C GLY A 168 9.87 -15.04 -8.85
N ASP A 169 9.55 -16.24 -9.30
CA ASP A 169 10.44 -17.22 -9.91
C ASP A 169 11.05 -16.74 -11.25
N GLY A 170 11.43 -15.45 -11.32
CA GLY A 170 11.90 -14.73 -12.50
C GLY A 170 10.82 -14.44 -13.53
N LYS A 171 9.54 -14.75 -13.25
CA LYS A 171 8.45 -14.74 -14.24
C LYS A 171 7.18 -14.04 -13.80
N SER A 172 6.83 -14.08 -12.52
CA SER A 172 5.59 -13.43 -12.06
C SER A 172 5.83 -11.96 -11.73
N ARG A 173 5.14 -11.08 -12.46
CA ARG A 173 5.06 -9.64 -12.16
C ARG A 173 3.92 -9.32 -11.20
N THR A 174 3.16 -10.32 -10.75
CA THR A 174 1.92 -10.09 -10.01
C THR A 174 1.79 -11.09 -8.87
N ALA A 175 1.40 -10.60 -7.71
CA ALA A 175 1.05 -11.40 -6.55
C ALA A 175 -0.35 -12.01 -6.71
N PHE A 176 -0.53 -13.23 -6.18
CA PHE A 176 -1.78 -13.99 -6.29
C PHE A 176 -2.21 -14.53 -4.92
N GLY A 177 -3.43 -15.05 -4.84
CA GLY A 177 -3.95 -15.63 -3.59
C GLY A 177 -3.92 -14.62 -2.43
N ASN A 178 -3.36 -15.04 -1.30
CA ASN A 178 -3.26 -14.23 -0.09
C ASN A 178 -2.13 -13.18 -0.13
N ASP A 179 -1.26 -13.23 -1.14
CA ASP A 179 -0.18 -12.26 -1.32
C ASP A 179 -0.65 -11.01 -2.09
N ARG A 180 -1.92 -10.96 -2.53
CA ARG A 180 -2.46 -9.76 -3.18
C ARG A 180 -2.50 -8.58 -2.21
N PHE A 181 -2.20 -7.41 -2.76
CA PHE A 181 -2.15 -6.17 -2.00
C PHE A 181 -2.63 -4.98 -2.83
N ILE A 182 -2.97 -3.90 -2.14
CA ILE A 182 -3.00 -2.54 -2.68
C ILE A 182 -1.95 -1.76 -1.90
N ALA A 183 -1.08 -1.02 -2.58
CA ALA A 183 -0.05 -0.23 -1.91
C ALA A 183 0.07 1.18 -2.50
N VAL A 184 0.53 2.09 -1.66
CA VAL A 184 1.11 3.36 -2.07
C VAL A 184 2.60 3.26 -1.76
N GLU A 185 3.42 3.25 -2.80
CA GLU A 185 4.88 3.18 -2.69
C GLU A 185 5.52 4.57 -2.69
N PHE A 186 6.56 4.70 -1.88
CA PHE A 186 7.49 5.82 -1.84
C PHE A 186 8.86 5.24 -2.21
N ASP A 187 9.10 5.14 -3.51
CA ASP A 187 10.24 4.44 -4.07
C ASP A 187 11.44 5.38 -4.18
N THR A 188 12.57 4.89 -3.68
CA THR A 188 13.83 5.63 -3.62
C THR A 188 14.92 4.93 -4.43
N PHE A 189 14.58 3.91 -5.20
CA PHE A 189 15.53 3.24 -6.07
C PHE A 189 14.97 3.17 -7.49
N ASN A 190 15.86 3.07 -8.47
CA ASN A 190 15.45 2.92 -9.86
C ASN A 190 15.77 1.49 -10.30
N ASN A 191 14.83 0.59 -10.05
CA ASN A 191 14.82 -0.74 -10.63
C ASN A 191 14.53 -0.66 -12.14
N SER A 192 14.77 -1.76 -12.86
CA SER A 192 14.62 -1.79 -14.33
C SER A 192 13.18 -1.59 -14.82
N TRP A 193 12.19 -1.67 -13.93
CA TRP A 193 10.77 -1.47 -14.24
C TRP A 193 10.29 -0.04 -13.93
N ASP A 194 11.11 0.77 -13.24
CA ASP A 194 10.71 2.09 -12.78
C ASP A 194 10.86 3.19 -13.83
N PRO A 195 10.19 4.34 -13.66
CA PRO A 195 10.44 5.52 -14.47
C PRO A 195 11.91 5.95 -14.40
N ASN A 196 12.61 5.92 -15.53
CA ASN A 196 14.07 6.11 -15.57
C ASN A 196 14.54 7.57 -15.66
N THR A 197 13.64 8.54 -15.45
CA THR A 197 13.99 9.97 -15.54
C THR A 197 14.68 10.50 -14.30
N THR A 198 14.35 9.95 -13.12
CA THR A 198 14.94 10.29 -11.81
C THR A 198 15.05 9.01 -10.96
N TYR A 199 15.48 9.13 -9.71
CA TYR A 199 15.61 7.99 -8.78
C TYR A 199 14.47 7.84 -7.77
N ASP A 200 13.49 8.76 -7.78
CA ASP A 200 12.46 8.83 -6.75
C ASP A 200 11.10 8.92 -7.44
N HIS A 201 10.14 8.12 -6.99
CA HIS A 201 8.75 8.23 -7.42
C HIS A 201 7.77 7.84 -6.32
N ILE A 202 6.53 8.27 -6.49
CA ILE A 202 5.39 7.76 -5.73
C ILE A 202 4.50 6.97 -6.69
N GLY A 203 4.08 5.78 -6.27
CA GLY A 203 3.29 4.84 -7.08
C GLY A 203 2.05 4.35 -6.36
N ILE A 204 1.05 3.91 -7.13
CA ILE A 204 -0.08 3.13 -6.62
C ILE A 204 -0.03 1.75 -7.26
N ASP A 205 0.11 0.74 -6.41
CA ASP A 205 0.32 -0.64 -6.83
C ASP A 205 -0.90 -1.48 -6.54
N ILE A 206 -1.25 -2.34 -7.48
CA ILE A 206 -2.27 -3.35 -7.26
C ILE A 206 -1.70 -4.72 -7.57
N SER A 207 -1.32 -5.42 -6.50
CA SER A 207 -0.69 -6.75 -6.54
C SER A 207 0.59 -6.81 -7.37
N SER A 208 1.20 -5.69 -7.73
CA SER A 208 2.46 -5.62 -8.47
C SER A 208 3.15 -4.30 -8.19
N VAL A 209 4.38 -4.36 -7.69
CA VAL A 209 5.30 -3.19 -7.60
C VAL A 209 5.98 -2.89 -8.94
N MET A 210 5.85 -3.80 -9.92
CA MET A 210 6.50 -3.67 -11.23
C MET A 210 5.62 -2.98 -12.28
N ASP A 211 4.31 -2.99 -12.06
CA ASP A 211 3.30 -2.51 -12.98
C ASP A 211 2.28 -1.63 -12.21
N SER A 212 2.75 -0.54 -11.61
CA SER A 212 1.91 0.42 -10.88
C SER A 212 0.79 0.98 -11.77
N VAL A 213 -0.39 1.17 -11.18
CA VAL A 213 -1.57 1.73 -11.85
C VAL A 213 -1.37 3.20 -12.20
N ASN A 214 -0.66 3.92 -11.34
CA ASN A 214 -0.23 5.29 -11.56
C ASN A 214 1.13 5.49 -10.89
N THR A 215 1.94 6.37 -11.46
CA THR A 215 3.26 6.74 -10.93
C THR A 215 3.52 8.22 -11.19
N THR A 216 4.05 8.93 -10.20
CA THR A 216 4.53 10.31 -10.33
C THR A 216 6.01 10.37 -10.00
N VAL A 217 6.80 10.75 -11.00
CA VAL A 217 8.25 10.97 -10.87
C VAL A 217 8.50 12.18 -9.99
N LEU A 218 9.46 12.06 -9.08
CA LEU A 218 9.92 13.12 -8.19
C LEU A 218 11.35 13.52 -8.52
N ASP A 219 11.79 14.68 -8.02
CA ASP A 219 13.19 15.06 -8.12
C ASP A 219 14.07 14.01 -7.41
N SER A 220 15.25 13.75 -7.97
CA SER A 220 16.17 12.77 -7.40
C SER A 220 16.55 13.13 -5.97
N PHE A 221 16.50 12.15 -5.06
CA PHE A 221 16.80 12.31 -3.63
C PHE A 221 15.84 13.26 -2.89
N SER A 222 14.62 13.46 -3.41
CA SER A 222 13.61 14.28 -2.75
C SER A 222 12.89 13.54 -1.62
N LEU A 223 12.78 12.20 -1.69
CA LEU A 223 12.27 11.36 -0.60
C LEU A 223 13.34 11.17 0.48
N ASN A 224 13.72 12.28 1.12
CA ASN A 224 14.73 12.34 2.17
C ASN A 224 14.29 13.35 3.26
N GLY A 225 14.40 12.96 4.52
CA GLY A 225 13.87 13.68 5.68
C GLY A 225 12.50 13.19 6.13
N SER A 226 11.84 13.97 6.99
CA SER A 226 10.48 13.71 7.46
C SER A 226 9.44 14.09 6.42
N MET A 227 8.45 13.22 6.25
CA MET A 227 7.33 13.39 5.34
C MET A 227 6.03 12.91 6.00
N THR A 228 4.93 13.54 5.62
CA THR A 228 3.60 13.15 6.05
C THR A 228 2.76 12.76 4.85
N ALA A 229 2.22 11.54 4.86
CA ALA A 229 1.33 11.04 3.83
C ALA A 229 -0.10 10.91 4.34
N THR A 230 -1.07 11.14 3.45
CA THR A 230 -2.49 10.86 3.68
C THR A 230 -3.03 10.05 2.51
N VAL A 231 -3.52 8.85 2.79
CA VAL A 231 -4.10 7.91 1.83
C VAL A 231 -5.60 7.81 2.10
N THR A 232 -6.43 8.10 1.11
CA THR A 232 -7.88 8.03 1.21
C THR A 232 -8.45 7.14 0.13
N PHE A 233 -9.45 6.34 0.48
CA PHE A 233 -10.28 5.62 -0.47
C PHE A 233 -11.74 6.02 -0.28
N ASP A 234 -12.41 6.35 -1.37
CA ASP A 234 -13.85 6.63 -1.39
C ASP A 234 -14.59 5.49 -2.11
N ASN A 235 -15.43 4.77 -1.35
CA ASN A 235 -16.27 3.68 -1.85
C ASN A 235 -17.24 4.12 -2.96
N THR A 236 -17.68 5.38 -2.98
CA THR A 236 -18.60 5.91 -3.98
C THR A 236 -17.90 6.12 -5.31
N THR A 237 -16.73 6.77 -5.29
CA THR A 237 -15.98 7.10 -6.51
C THR A 237 -15.03 5.99 -6.95
N ARG A 238 -14.72 5.05 -6.05
CA ARG A 238 -13.72 3.98 -6.22
C ARG A 238 -12.31 4.51 -6.43
N MET A 239 -12.02 5.71 -5.96
CA MET A 239 -10.71 6.34 -6.11
C MET A 239 -9.90 6.20 -4.83
N LEU A 240 -8.68 5.66 -4.98
CA LEU A 240 -7.62 5.80 -3.99
C LEU A 240 -6.85 7.08 -4.32
N VAL A 241 -6.65 7.96 -3.35
CA VAL A 241 -5.85 9.19 -3.48
C VAL A 241 -4.78 9.17 -2.39
N ALA A 242 -3.53 9.36 -2.77
CA ALA A 242 -2.44 9.58 -1.85
C ALA A 242 -1.89 11.00 -2.00
N ASN A 243 -1.71 11.68 -0.87
CA ASN A 243 -1.06 12.99 -0.79
C ASN A 243 0.21 12.84 0.04
N LEU A 244 1.31 13.42 -0.44
CA LEU A 244 2.60 13.45 0.24
C LEU A 244 3.02 14.90 0.49
N HIS A 245 3.38 15.19 1.73
CA HIS A 245 3.95 16.46 2.16
C HIS A 245 5.37 16.27 2.69
N PHE A 246 6.28 17.14 2.30
CA PHE A 246 7.67 17.14 2.76
C PHE A 246 7.82 18.09 3.95
N ASP A 247 7.85 17.53 5.17
CA ASP A 247 7.79 18.31 6.40
C ASP A 247 9.06 19.14 6.61
N ASP A 248 10.22 18.55 6.34
CA ASP A 248 11.54 19.21 6.51
C ASP A 248 11.94 20.06 5.30
N HIS A 249 11.30 19.84 4.14
CA HIS A 249 11.64 20.46 2.87
C HIS A 249 10.44 21.20 2.27
N THR A 250 9.91 22.17 3.02
CA THR A 250 8.69 22.94 2.67
C THR A 250 8.75 23.71 1.35
N TYR A 251 9.92 23.84 0.72
CA TYR A 251 10.06 24.40 -0.63
C TYR A 251 9.67 23.41 -1.73
N ILE A 252 9.60 22.10 -1.43
CA ILE A 252 9.09 21.08 -2.34
C ILE A 252 7.56 21.11 -2.25
N ALA A 253 6.90 21.24 -3.40
CA ALA A 253 5.44 21.24 -3.46
C ALA A 253 4.88 19.88 -3.02
N PRO A 254 3.72 19.85 -2.32
CA PRO A 254 3.02 18.60 -2.04
C PRO A 254 2.70 17.82 -3.31
N VAL A 255 2.79 16.50 -3.25
CA VAL A 255 2.53 15.60 -4.37
C VAL A 255 1.20 14.89 -4.14
N GLN A 256 0.42 14.71 -5.20
CA GLN A 256 -0.83 13.95 -5.17
C GLN A 256 -0.84 12.94 -6.33
N ILE A 257 -1.26 11.72 -6.02
CA ILE A 257 -1.46 10.63 -6.98
C ILE A 257 -2.80 9.95 -6.70
N MET A 258 -3.45 9.42 -7.75
CA MET A 258 -4.74 8.74 -7.63
C MET A 258 -4.93 7.65 -8.68
N THR A 259 -5.78 6.65 -8.39
CA THR A 259 -6.20 5.60 -9.35
C THR A 259 -7.20 6.10 -10.37
#